data_AF-A0A8J4GGI0-F1
#
_entry.id   AF-A0A8J4GGI0-F1
#
_cell.length_a   1.000
_cell.length_b   1.000
_cell.length_c   1.000
_cell.angle_alpha   90.00
_cell.angle_beta   90.00
_cell.angle_gamma   90.00
#
_symmetry.space_group_name_H-M   'P 1'
#
loop_
_entity.id
_entity.type
_entity.pdbx_description
1 polymer ?
#
loop_
_entity_poly.entity_id
_entity_poly.type
_entity_poly.pdbx_seq_one_letter_code
_entity_poly.pdbx_strand_id
1 'polypeptide(L)'
;MADMAEAASSSSAATNTRGQSSSYDVASEDGAAGLSMEAALSAGPSSAGRGPRCASGRLVASGPSVAAPMEAVTEDLWGISIDRRALASFCEHALETNEIFLLAAQVVAATLLKAARLVVVGEQSEGAAAVATAPGPSSGGPGPSSDAYQSALLAAWRPFMYGWKRCWWESVAVPDDVDDEEEFRAQLRSLASDSLELLAAGIKDPRFGPDLFQLEVYGSIVGMFELNNMGLSVSSPVEDYFLAVDEMEEGTEKREVTKVTQPLLDALDAEYATPCEATAFLALQSCINHSCDPNCTAACDTGDRTVTVLAQRDIPAGEEITLSYIDVSLPYKERQSELRDYGFVCRCVRCLAEAAEARGRRKGAARGVKVGRRR
;
A
#
# COMPACT_ATOMS: atom_id res chain seq x y z
N MET A 1 14.83 33.26 -44.71
CA MET A 1 16.08 32.88 -44.04
C MET A 1 15.87 33.14 -42.56
N ALA A 2 15.80 32.04 -41.79
CA ALA A 2 16.24 31.85 -40.40
C ALA A 2 15.97 32.98 -39.38
N ASP A 3 15.10 32.78 -38.37
CA ASP A 3 15.40 32.19 -37.02
C ASP A 3 15.56 33.35 -36.00
N MET A 4 15.10 33.35 -34.75
CA MET A 4 14.43 32.42 -33.84
C MET A 4 13.50 33.24 -32.93
N ALA A 5 12.41 32.65 -32.42
CA ALA A 5 11.65 33.18 -31.29
C ALA A 5 11.37 32.02 -30.31
N GLU A 6 12.03 32.04 -29.15
CA GLU A 6 11.70 31.20 -28.01
C GLU A 6 10.44 31.75 -27.33
N ALA A 7 9.44 30.90 -27.17
CA ALA A 7 8.25 31.15 -26.39
C ALA A 7 8.35 30.37 -25.07
N ALA A 8 8.40 31.11 -23.97
CA ALA A 8 8.14 30.59 -22.62
C ALA A 8 6.64 30.33 -22.47
N SER A 9 6.26 29.09 -22.15
CA SER A 9 4.88 28.73 -21.78
C SER A 9 4.81 28.56 -20.27
N SER A 10 4.16 29.52 -19.61
CA SER A 10 3.78 29.46 -18.20
C SER A 10 2.57 28.53 -18.01
N SER A 11 2.71 27.57 -17.11
CA SER A 11 1.63 26.72 -16.61
C SER A 11 0.88 27.47 -15.50
N SER A 12 -0.34 27.92 -15.77
CA SER A 12 -1.24 28.52 -14.79
C SER A 12 -2.04 27.43 -14.07
N ALA A 13 -1.74 27.20 -12.79
CA ALA A 13 -2.64 26.53 -11.86
C ALA A 13 -3.79 27.49 -11.52
N ALA A 14 -5.00 27.15 -11.96
CA ALA A 14 -6.20 27.89 -11.62
C ALA A 14 -6.76 27.37 -10.29
N THR A 15 -6.46 28.09 -9.22
CA THR A 15 -7.21 28.02 -7.95
C THR A 15 -8.60 28.62 -8.19
N ASN A 16 -9.65 27.85 -7.88
CA ASN A 16 -11.00 28.39 -7.82
C ASN A 16 -11.60 28.10 -6.44
N THR A 17 -11.49 29.09 -5.56
CA THR A 17 -12.17 29.14 -4.28
C THR A 17 -13.54 29.80 -4.46
N ARG A 18 -14.62 29.05 -4.18
CA ARG A 18 -15.84 29.63 -3.60
C ARG A 18 -16.74 28.53 -3.04
N GLY A 19 -16.86 28.54 -1.72
CA GLY A 19 -17.74 27.64 -0.98
C GLY A 19 -19.21 27.94 -1.20
N GLN A 20 -20.01 26.90 -1.06
CA GLN A 20 -21.35 26.95 -0.48
C GLN A 20 -21.60 25.63 0.24
N SER A 21 -21.70 25.73 1.56
CA SER A 21 -22.08 24.68 2.50
C SER A 21 -23.51 24.19 2.21
N SER A 22 -23.69 22.88 2.01
CA SER A 22 -24.99 22.22 2.19
C SER A 22 -24.80 21.08 3.18
N SER A 23 -25.37 21.27 4.37
CA SER A 23 -25.47 20.28 5.44
C SER A 23 -26.31 19.09 4.98
N TYR A 24 -25.75 17.89 5.08
CA TYR A 24 -26.52 16.66 5.14
C TYR A 24 -26.13 15.92 6.42
N ASP A 25 -27.09 15.88 7.35
CA ASP A 25 -27.04 15.03 8.55
C ASP A 25 -27.16 13.56 8.13
N VAL A 26 -26.19 12.74 8.51
CA VAL A 26 -26.35 11.29 8.63
C VAL A 26 -25.90 10.89 10.02
N ALA A 27 -26.87 10.40 10.78
CA ALA A 27 -26.71 9.89 12.13
C ALA A 27 -26.27 8.41 12.13
N SER A 28 -25.71 8.02 13.29
CA SER A 28 -25.47 6.66 13.79
C SER A 28 -24.31 5.88 13.17
N GLU A 29 -23.63 4.98 13.87
CA GLU A 29 -23.43 4.62 15.28
C GLU A 29 -22.30 3.58 15.18
N ASP A 30 -21.21 3.72 15.94
CA ASP A 30 -20.53 2.60 16.61
C ASP A 30 -19.21 3.06 17.24
N GLY A 31 -19.17 2.95 18.56
CA GLY A 31 -18.00 3.21 19.37
C GLY A 31 -17.01 2.05 19.32
N ALA A 32 -15.80 2.32 18.85
CA ALA A 32 -14.65 1.46 19.09
C ALA A 32 -13.58 2.30 19.81
N ALA A 33 -13.35 1.97 21.08
CA ALA A 33 -12.31 2.56 21.90
C ALA A 33 -10.92 2.25 21.30
N GLY A 34 -10.25 3.29 20.81
CA GLY A 34 -8.88 3.23 20.33
C GLY A 34 -7.89 3.24 21.50
N LEU A 35 -7.05 2.21 21.57
CA LEU A 35 -5.84 2.23 22.39
C LEU A 35 -4.68 2.75 21.53
N SER A 36 -4.11 3.86 21.98
CA SER A 36 -2.99 4.57 21.37
C SER A 36 -1.69 3.76 21.46
N MET A 37 -1.03 3.55 20.32
CA MET A 37 0.40 3.26 20.27
C MET A 37 0.99 4.15 19.16
N GLU A 38 1.35 5.38 19.54
CA GLU A 38 2.19 6.26 18.71
C GLU A 38 3.64 6.10 19.15
N ALA A 39 4.52 5.73 18.23
CA ALA A 39 5.84 6.34 18.06
C ALA A 39 6.60 5.66 16.90
N ALA A 40 7.20 6.51 16.07
CA ALA A 40 8.20 6.27 15.04
C ALA A 40 7.72 5.55 13.77
N LEU A 41 7.78 6.25 12.64
CA LEU A 41 8.82 6.07 11.62
C LEU A 41 8.56 7.04 10.45
N SER A 42 9.62 7.76 10.06
CA SER A 42 9.68 8.68 8.94
C SER A 42 10.63 8.10 7.89
N ALA A 43 10.13 7.73 6.71
CA ALA A 43 10.92 7.50 5.51
C ALA A 43 10.02 7.72 4.28
N GLY A 44 10.41 8.63 3.39
CA GLY A 44 9.65 9.01 2.20
C GLY A 44 9.80 8.02 1.03
N PRO A 45 8.99 8.15 -0.03
CA PRO A 45 9.01 7.23 -1.16
C PRO A 45 10.11 7.55 -2.18
N SER A 46 10.69 6.50 -2.74
CA SER A 46 11.66 6.58 -3.82
C SER A 46 10.94 6.69 -5.17
N SER A 47 11.19 7.80 -5.86
CA SER A 47 11.00 7.89 -7.31
C SER A 47 12.11 7.10 -8.01
N ALA A 48 11.72 6.35 -9.04
CA ALA A 48 12.63 5.57 -9.88
C ALA A 48 13.67 6.46 -10.56
N GLY A 49 14.94 6.06 -10.48
CA GLY A 49 16.00 6.48 -11.42
C GLY A 49 17.24 7.11 -10.80
N ARG A 50 18.22 6.28 -10.42
CA ARG A 50 19.69 6.39 -10.69
C ARG A 50 20.45 5.45 -9.75
N GLY A 51 21.25 4.56 -10.33
CA GLY A 51 22.04 3.55 -9.60
C GLY A 51 23.02 4.09 -8.54
N PRO A 52 23.53 3.22 -7.65
CA PRO A 52 24.21 3.64 -6.43
C PRO A 52 25.57 4.25 -6.74
N ARG A 53 25.73 5.53 -6.38
CA ARG A 53 27.05 6.18 -6.26
C ARG A 53 27.55 6.01 -4.84
N CYS A 54 28.63 5.25 -4.69
CA CYS A 54 29.40 5.11 -3.47
C CYS A 54 29.99 6.48 -3.07
N ALA A 55 29.60 7.01 -1.90
CA ALA A 55 30.28 8.15 -1.28
C ALA A 55 30.52 7.83 0.20
N SER A 56 31.81 7.62 0.52
CA SER A 56 32.27 7.42 1.89
C SER A 56 32.24 8.76 2.66
N GLY A 57 31.46 8.80 3.73
CA GLY A 57 31.39 9.92 4.66
C GLY A 57 31.24 9.40 6.09
N ARG A 58 32.37 9.15 6.75
CA ARG A 58 32.44 8.63 8.12
C ARG A 58 32.09 9.74 9.10
N LEU A 59 30.93 9.69 9.75
CA LEU A 59 30.67 10.43 10.99
C LEU A 59 30.87 9.48 12.17
N VAL A 60 31.93 9.75 12.94
CA VAL A 60 32.31 9.01 14.14
C VAL A 60 31.50 9.58 15.30
N ALA A 61 30.56 8.79 15.82
CA ALA A 61 29.99 8.99 17.15
C ALA A 61 30.42 7.83 18.05
N SER A 62 30.83 8.18 19.27
CA SER A 62 31.69 7.41 20.16
C SER A 62 30.92 6.58 21.19
N GLY A 63 31.28 5.30 21.29
CA GLY A 63 31.38 4.52 22.54
C GLY A 63 30.09 3.90 23.12
N PRO A 64 30.20 2.76 23.85
CA PRO A 64 29.22 1.69 23.74
C PRO A 64 28.13 1.75 24.82
N SER A 65 26.88 1.56 24.41
CA SER A 65 25.88 0.93 25.28
C SER A 65 25.85 -0.53 24.87
N VAL A 66 26.50 -1.38 25.67
CA VAL A 66 26.26 -2.83 25.61
C VAL A 66 24.83 -3.00 26.11
N ALA A 67 23.89 -3.11 25.18
CA ALA A 67 22.52 -3.49 25.50
C ALA A 67 22.58 -4.80 26.29
N ALA A 68 22.08 -4.78 27.53
CA ALA A 68 21.93 -5.98 28.32
C ALA A 68 21.13 -7.01 27.51
N PRO A 69 21.47 -8.31 27.57
CA PRO A 69 20.70 -9.32 26.87
C PRO A 69 19.27 -9.28 27.40
N MET A 70 18.33 -8.82 26.56
CA MET A 70 16.90 -8.94 26.86
C MET A 70 16.64 -10.42 27.09
N GLU A 71 16.19 -10.78 28.30
CA GLU A 71 15.65 -12.12 28.57
C GLU A 71 14.60 -12.43 27.50
N ALA A 72 14.55 -13.69 27.03
CA ALA A 72 13.57 -14.11 26.05
C ALA A 72 12.17 -13.99 26.67
N VAL A 73 11.49 -12.87 26.41
CA VAL A 73 10.11 -12.65 26.82
C VAL A 73 9.23 -13.36 25.79
N THR A 74 8.98 -14.64 26.05
CA THR A 74 7.93 -15.37 25.35
C THR A 74 6.58 -15.00 25.95
N GLU A 75 5.62 -14.65 25.10
CA GLU A 75 4.24 -14.34 25.51
C GLU A 75 3.24 -15.23 24.76
N ASP A 76 2.12 -15.54 25.41
CA ASP A 76 1.05 -16.33 24.81
C ASP A 76 -0.20 -15.48 24.61
N LEU A 77 -0.69 -15.43 23.38
CA LEU A 77 -1.87 -14.66 22.97
C LEU A 77 -2.86 -15.59 22.29
N TRP A 78 -3.96 -15.95 22.97
CA TRP A 78 -5.01 -16.83 22.41
C TRP A 78 -4.49 -18.19 21.91
N GLY A 79 -3.46 -18.72 22.57
CA GLY A 79 -2.78 -19.97 22.17
C GLY A 79 -1.75 -19.82 21.06
N ILE A 80 -1.37 -18.58 20.71
CA ILE A 80 -0.24 -18.26 19.84
C ILE A 80 0.93 -17.87 20.73
N SER A 81 2.06 -18.58 20.61
CA SER A 81 3.29 -18.26 21.33
C SER A 81 4.14 -17.31 20.51
N ILE A 82 4.57 -16.21 21.12
CA ILE A 82 5.32 -15.13 20.49
C ILE A 82 6.71 -15.02 21.12
N ASP A 83 7.75 -15.00 20.28
CA ASP A 83 9.13 -14.76 20.67
C ASP A 83 9.54 -13.34 20.25
N ARG A 84 9.59 -12.42 21.22
CA ARG A 84 9.90 -11.00 20.98
C ARG A 84 11.29 -10.77 20.41
N ARG A 85 12.27 -11.64 20.71
CA ARG A 85 13.63 -11.50 20.20
C ARG A 85 13.68 -11.88 18.72
N ALA A 86 13.05 -12.99 18.35
CA ALA A 86 12.95 -13.40 16.96
C ALA A 86 12.16 -12.37 16.13
N LEU A 87 11.08 -11.79 16.68
CA LEU A 87 10.36 -10.69 16.03
C LEU A 87 11.20 -9.42 15.86
N ALA A 88 12.08 -9.11 16.81
CA ALA A 88 13.01 -7.98 16.66
C ALA A 88 13.98 -8.21 15.49
N SER A 89 14.54 -9.42 15.36
CA SER A 89 15.38 -9.78 14.21
C SER A 89 14.63 -9.75 12.88
N PHE A 90 13.35 -10.16 12.87
CA PHE A 90 12.49 -9.99 11.70
C PHE A 90 12.32 -8.51 11.31
N CYS A 91 12.03 -7.64 12.29
CA CYS A 91 11.84 -6.21 12.02
C CYS A 91 13.12 -5.55 11.50
N GLU A 92 14.28 -5.89 12.08
CA GLU A 92 15.59 -5.43 11.61
C GLU A 92 15.82 -5.84 10.16
N HIS A 93 15.62 -7.12 9.83
CA HIS A 93 15.73 -7.61 8.44
C HIS A 93 14.78 -6.86 7.49
N ALA A 94 13.52 -6.65 7.88
CA ALA A 94 12.55 -5.95 7.04
C ALA A 94 12.98 -4.50 6.79
N LEU A 95 13.43 -3.76 7.81
CA LEU A 95 13.90 -2.38 7.68
C LEU A 95 15.19 -2.27 6.85
N GLU A 96 16.08 -3.27 6.91
CA GLU A 96 17.33 -3.30 6.15
C GLU A 96 17.14 -3.72 4.68
N THR A 97 16.07 -4.46 4.36
CA THR A 97 15.89 -5.07 3.04
C THR A 97 14.68 -4.54 2.29
N ASN A 98 13.47 -4.72 2.83
CA ASN A 98 12.24 -4.23 2.25
C ASN A 98 11.12 -4.12 3.30
N GLU A 99 10.67 -2.90 3.58
CA GLU A 99 9.65 -2.61 4.59
C GLU A 99 8.28 -3.24 4.28
N ILE A 100 8.04 -3.69 3.03
CA ILE A 100 6.81 -4.41 2.66
C ILE A 100 6.61 -5.67 3.50
N PHE A 101 7.69 -6.27 4.02
CA PHE A 101 7.60 -7.42 4.89
C PHE A 101 6.92 -7.08 6.23
N LEU A 102 7.05 -5.85 6.72
CA LEU A 102 6.31 -5.40 7.91
C LEU A 102 4.79 -5.46 7.66
N LEU A 103 4.34 -5.02 6.48
CA LEU A 103 2.93 -5.09 6.08
C LEU A 103 2.48 -6.56 5.93
N ALA A 104 3.30 -7.41 5.32
CA ALA A 104 2.99 -8.83 5.19
C ALA A 104 2.86 -9.53 6.55
N ALA A 105 3.76 -9.23 7.50
CA ALA A 105 3.68 -9.72 8.87
C ALA A 105 2.42 -9.24 9.60
N GLN A 106 2.01 -7.99 9.39
CA GLN A 106 0.76 -7.47 9.95
C GLN A 106 -0.46 -8.25 9.43
N VAL A 107 -0.51 -8.59 8.13
CA VAL A 107 -1.58 -9.42 7.56
C VAL A 107 -1.61 -10.80 8.20
N VAL A 108 -0.46 -11.46 8.31
CA VAL A 108 -0.33 -12.79 8.93
C VAL A 108 -0.76 -12.74 10.39
N ALA A 109 -0.23 -11.80 11.18
CA ALA A 109 -0.54 -11.67 12.60
C ALA A 109 -2.02 -11.32 12.84
N ALA A 110 -2.58 -10.38 12.08
CA ALA A 110 -4.00 -10.02 12.19
C ALA A 110 -4.92 -11.21 11.84
N THR A 111 -4.56 -11.97 10.81
CA THR A 111 -5.31 -13.17 10.41
C THR A 111 -5.24 -14.24 11.51
N LEU A 112 -4.04 -14.54 12.02
CA LEU A 112 -3.84 -15.51 13.11
C LEU A 112 -4.64 -15.14 14.36
N LEU A 113 -4.48 -13.90 14.85
CA LEU A 113 -5.15 -13.43 16.05
C LEU A 113 -6.68 -13.46 15.90
N LYS A 114 -7.20 -13.08 14.73
CA LYS A 114 -8.64 -13.10 14.48
C LYS A 114 -9.17 -14.54 14.38
N ALA A 115 -8.47 -15.44 13.68
CA ALA A 115 -8.84 -16.84 13.59
C ALA A 115 -8.84 -17.52 14.97
N ALA A 116 -7.78 -17.28 15.76
CA ALA A 116 -7.67 -17.80 17.13
C ALA A 116 -8.82 -17.33 18.03
N ARG A 117 -9.19 -16.05 17.95
CA ARG A 117 -10.35 -15.50 18.69
C ARG A 117 -11.66 -16.14 18.26
N LEU A 118 -11.88 -16.32 16.95
CA LEU A 118 -13.12 -16.93 16.44
C LEU A 118 -13.30 -18.37 16.92
N VAL A 119 -12.22 -19.14 17.02
CA VAL A 119 -12.26 -20.49 17.59
C VAL A 119 -12.67 -20.45 19.06
N VAL A 120 -12.01 -19.61 19.87
CA VAL A 120 -12.31 -19.52 21.32
C VAL A 120 -13.77 -19.09 21.57
N VAL A 121 -14.28 -18.15 20.78
CA VAL A 121 -15.68 -17.71 20.87
C VAL A 121 -16.65 -18.83 20.44
N GLY A 122 -16.31 -19.56 19.38
CA GLY A 122 -17.09 -20.72 18.92
C GLY A 122 -17.19 -21.81 20.00
N GLU A 123 -16.06 -22.17 20.62
CA GLU A 123 -16.00 -23.15 21.71
C GLU A 123 -16.85 -22.73 22.93
N GLN A 124 -16.83 -21.44 23.29
CA GLN A 124 -17.65 -20.91 24.38
C GLN A 124 -19.15 -20.97 24.07
N SER A 125 -19.54 -20.71 22.82
CA SER A 125 -20.93 -20.78 22.37
C SER A 125 -21.46 -22.22 22.35
N GLU A 126 -20.66 -23.17 21.84
CA GLU A 126 -21.01 -24.60 21.85
C GLU A 126 -21.04 -25.18 23.27
N GLY A 127 -20.08 -24.79 24.11
CA GLY A 127 -20.05 -25.18 25.53
C GLY A 127 -21.27 -24.68 26.31
N ALA A 128 -21.71 -23.44 26.08
CA ALA A 128 -22.93 -22.91 26.70
C ALA A 128 -24.20 -23.64 26.23
N ALA A 129 -24.28 -24.02 24.95
CA ALA A 129 -25.40 -24.79 24.39
C ALA A 129 -25.44 -26.24 24.91
N ALA A 130 -24.28 -26.87 25.10
CA ALA A 130 -24.15 -28.21 25.65
C ALA A 130 -24.51 -28.27 27.16
N VAL A 131 -24.14 -27.25 27.93
CA VAL A 131 -24.47 -27.15 29.37
C VAL A 131 -25.98 -27.00 29.60
N ALA A 132 -26.72 -26.40 28.65
CA ALA A 132 -28.18 -26.27 28.74
C ALA A 132 -28.94 -27.60 28.49
N THR A 133 -28.28 -28.67 28.05
CA THR A 133 -28.95 -29.89 27.57
C THR A 133 -28.53 -31.21 28.24
N ALA A 134 -27.63 -31.22 29.25
CA ALA A 134 -27.15 -32.48 29.86
C ALA A 134 -27.03 -32.46 31.41
N PRO A 135 -27.36 -33.57 32.11
CA PRO A 135 -27.05 -33.76 33.53
C PRO A 135 -25.71 -34.52 33.71
N GLY A 136 -24.70 -33.88 34.32
CA GLY A 136 -23.50 -34.52 34.88
C GLY A 136 -22.16 -34.17 34.18
N PRO A 137 -21.03 -34.12 34.92
CA PRO A 137 -19.78 -33.58 34.39
C PRO A 137 -18.96 -34.66 33.68
N SER A 138 -18.83 -34.55 32.36
CA SER A 138 -17.74 -35.17 31.61
C SER A 138 -16.79 -34.07 31.13
N SER A 139 -15.71 -33.88 31.88
CA SER A 139 -14.60 -33.00 31.49
C SER A 139 -13.78 -33.65 30.39
N GLY A 140 -13.84 -33.11 29.18
CA GLY A 140 -12.99 -33.50 28.04
C GLY A 140 -13.78 -33.76 26.76
N GLY A 141 -14.45 -32.73 26.24
CA GLY A 141 -14.95 -32.77 24.85
C GLY A 141 -13.77 -32.76 23.88
N PRO A 142 -13.89 -33.40 22.70
CA PRO A 142 -12.87 -33.29 21.66
C PRO A 142 -12.72 -31.81 21.29
N GLY A 143 -11.47 -31.34 21.13
CA GLY A 143 -11.20 -29.98 20.66
C GLY A 143 -11.81 -29.70 19.28
N PRO A 144 -11.70 -28.45 18.78
CA PRO A 144 -12.32 -28.04 17.53
C PRO A 144 -11.97 -28.98 16.38
N SER A 145 -12.94 -29.23 15.50
CA SER A 145 -12.70 -30.01 14.28
C SER A 145 -11.77 -29.26 13.33
N SER A 146 -11.11 -30.00 12.43
CA SER A 146 -10.31 -29.41 11.34
C SER A 146 -11.13 -28.40 10.52
N ASP A 147 -12.43 -28.67 10.33
CA ASP A 147 -13.34 -27.79 9.56
C ASP A 147 -13.61 -26.46 10.28
N ALA A 148 -13.64 -26.47 11.62
CA ALA A 148 -13.82 -25.26 12.42
C ALA A 148 -12.60 -24.33 12.31
N TYR A 149 -11.38 -24.89 12.35
CA TYR A 149 -10.15 -24.11 12.15
C TYR A 149 -10.09 -23.50 10.75
N GLN A 150 -10.40 -24.28 9.71
CA GLN A 150 -10.41 -23.77 8.34
C GLN A 150 -11.45 -22.66 8.13
N SER A 151 -12.64 -22.83 8.70
CA SER A 151 -13.71 -21.81 8.64
C SER A 151 -13.31 -20.51 9.33
N ALA A 152 -12.68 -20.61 10.51
CA ALA A 152 -12.18 -19.45 11.24
C ALA A 152 -11.08 -18.73 10.45
N LEU A 153 -10.17 -19.48 9.81
CA LEU A 153 -9.09 -18.92 9.00
C LEU A 153 -9.63 -18.15 7.79
N LEU A 154 -10.59 -18.72 7.05
CA LEU A 154 -11.23 -18.04 5.91
C LEU A 154 -12.01 -16.79 6.34
N ALA A 155 -12.71 -16.84 7.46
CA ALA A 155 -13.42 -15.68 8.02
C ALA A 155 -12.44 -14.57 8.48
N ALA A 156 -11.30 -14.97 9.03
CA ALA A 156 -10.24 -14.05 9.43
C ALA A 156 -9.61 -13.34 8.23
N TRP A 157 -9.39 -14.07 7.13
CA TRP A 157 -8.79 -13.56 5.89
C TRP A 157 -9.67 -12.59 5.10
N ARG A 158 -10.98 -12.56 5.35
CA ARG A 158 -11.97 -11.77 4.59
C ARG A 158 -11.56 -10.31 4.27
N PRO A 159 -10.92 -9.52 5.17
CA PRO A 159 -10.48 -8.16 4.84
C PRO A 159 -9.45 -8.09 3.70
N PHE A 160 -8.66 -9.16 3.52
CA PHE A 160 -7.59 -9.27 2.54
C PHE A 160 -8.02 -10.10 1.32
N MET A 161 -9.31 -10.43 1.19
CA MET A 161 -9.78 -11.31 0.11
C MET A 161 -9.82 -10.64 -1.26
N TYR A 162 -9.77 -9.30 -1.31
CA TYR A 162 -9.81 -8.52 -2.54
C TYR A 162 -8.40 -8.12 -3.00
N GLY A 163 -8.27 -7.65 -4.23
CA GLY A 163 -6.99 -7.34 -4.86
C GLY A 163 -6.32 -8.53 -5.55
N TRP A 164 -5.40 -8.21 -6.45
CA TRP A 164 -4.61 -9.16 -7.22
C TRP A 164 -3.49 -9.77 -6.35
N LYS A 165 -3.37 -11.10 -6.27
CA LYS A 165 -2.51 -11.80 -5.28
C LYS A 165 -1.53 -12.78 -5.88
N ARG A 166 -1.00 -12.50 -7.07
CA ARG A 166 0.08 -13.34 -7.60
C ARG A 166 1.33 -13.16 -6.76
N CYS A 167 2.18 -14.18 -6.71
CA CYS A 167 3.41 -14.11 -5.94
C CYS A 167 4.30 -12.95 -6.42
N TRP A 168 4.92 -12.27 -5.46
CA TRP A 168 5.76 -11.10 -5.67
C TRP A 168 6.82 -11.29 -6.77
N TRP A 169 7.62 -12.34 -6.66
CA TRP A 169 8.70 -12.66 -7.60
C TRP A 169 8.19 -13.03 -9.01
N GLU A 170 6.91 -13.34 -9.20
CA GLU A 170 6.36 -13.61 -10.54
C GLU A 170 5.78 -12.36 -11.21
N SER A 171 5.51 -11.32 -10.44
CA SER A 171 4.52 -10.31 -10.83
C SER A 171 5.07 -8.90 -10.89
N VAL A 172 6.11 -8.60 -10.11
CA VAL A 172 6.75 -7.28 -10.15
C VAL A 172 7.39 -7.04 -11.52
N ALA A 173 7.30 -5.81 -12.00
CA ALA A 173 7.96 -5.39 -13.23
C ALA A 173 9.47 -5.58 -13.11
N VAL A 174 10.08 -6.11 -14.17
CA VAL A 174 11.55 -6.25 -14.22
C VAL A 174 12.13 -4.89 -14.61
N PRO A 175 13.04 -4.31 -13.80
CA PRO A 175 13.71 -3.07 -14.17
C PRO A 175 14.48 -3.19 -15.49
N ASP A 176 14.56 -2.10 -16.26
CA ASP A 176 15.24 -2.08 -17.58
C ASP A 176 16.75 -2.38 -17.49
N ASP A 177 17.36 -2.22 -16.31
CA ASP A 177 18.77 -2.49 -16.03
C ASP A 177 19.06 -3.91 -15.54
N VAL A 178 18.05 -4.77 -15.46
CA VAL A 178 18.21 -6.20 -15.15
C VAL A 178 18.52 -6.98 -16.44
N ASP A 179 19.74 -7.50 -16.52
CA ASP A 179 20.19 -8.33 -17.64
C ASP A 179 19.72 -9.80 -17.53
N ASP A 180 19.44 -10.29 -16.31
CA ASP A 180 18.99 -11.66 -16.03
C ASP A 180 17.72 -11.65 -15.17
N GLU A 181 16.57 -11.84 -15.83
CA GLU A 181 15.27 -11.89 -15.16
C GLU A 181 15.14 -13.09 -14.20
N GLU A 182 15.73 -14.24 -14.53
CA GLU A 182 15.63 -15.45 -13.72
C GLU A 182 16.38 -15.27 -12.40
N GLU A 183 17.59 -14.69 -12.45
CA GLU A 183 18.35 -14.34 -11.26
C GLU A 183 17.60 -13.32 -10.40
N PHE A 184 17.04 -12.27 -11.02
CA PHE A 184 16.23 -11.27 -10.30
C PHE A 184 15.03 -11.89 -9.59
N ARG A 185 14.24 -12.76 -10.26
CA ARG A 185 13.12 -13.45 -9.62
C ARG A 185 13.59 -14.36 -8.49
N ALA A 186 14.71 -15.05 -8.65
CA ALA A 186 15.28 -15.92 -7.63
C ALA A 186 15.72 -15.15 -6.39
N GLN A 187 16.33 -13.97 -6.56
CA GLN A 187 16.71 -13.08 -5.46
C GLN A 187 15.48 -12.60 -4.67
N LEU A 188 14.41 -12.16 -5.34
CA LEU A 188 13.15 -11.78 -4.69
C LEU A 188 12.54 -12.93 -3.90
N ARG A 189 12.54 -14.15 -4.47
CA ARG A 189 12.04 -15.36 -3.79
C ARG A 189 12.89 -15.70 -2.57
N SER A 190 14.22 -15.60 -2.67
CA SER A 190 15.13 -15.82 -1.53
C SER A 190 14.86 -14.83 -0.42
N LEU A 191 14.71 -13.55 -0.75
CA LEU A 191 14.46 -12.51 0.25
C LEU A 191 13.13 -12.72 1.00
N ALA A 192 12.07 -13.10 0.27
CA ALA A 192 10.80 -13.47 0.89
C ALA A 192 10.92 -14.73 1.78
N SER A 193 11.78 -15.68 1.41
CA SER A 193 12.05 -16.89 2.21
C SER A 193 12.75 -16.54 3.52
N ASP A 194 13.84 -15.76 3.46
CA ASP A 194 14.60 -15.36 4.65
C ASP A 194 13.72 -14.56 5.63
N SER A 195 12.92 -13.63 5.09
CA SER A 195 11.93 -12.85 5.84
C SER A 195 10.89 -13.75 6.52
N LEU A 196 10.34 -14.73 5.80
CA LEU A 196 9.34 -15.66 6.33
C LEU A 196 9.90 -16.56 7.43
N GLU A 197 11.14 -17.05 7.28
CA GLU A 197 11.81 -17.88 8.30
C GLU A 197 11.96 -17.12 9.62
N LEU A 198 12.38 -15.85 9.56
CA LEU A 198 12.47 -14.98 10.73
C LEU A 198 11.10 -14.74 11.38
N LEU A 199 10.06 -14.48 10.57
CA LEU A 199 8.70 -14.27 11.07
C LEU A 199 8.15 -15.54 11.75
N ALA A 200 8.32 -16.70 11.13
CA ALA A 200 7.87 -18.00 11.64
C ALA A 200 8.63 -18.42 12.91
N ALA A 201 9.87 -17.97 13.09
CA ALA A 201 10.59 -18.14 14.36
C ALA A 201 9.97 -17.31 15.50
N GLY A 202 9.42 -16.15 15.17
CA GLY A 202 8.79 -15.21 16.11
C GLY A 202 7.34 -15.52 16.47
N ILE A 203 6.58 -16.21 15.61
CA ILE A 203 5.15 -16.48 15.82
C ILE A 203 4.88 -17.98 15.66
N LYS A 204 4.50 -18.64 16.75
CA LYS A 204 4.28 -20.09 16.80
C LYS A 204 2.82 -20.40 17.12
N ASP A 205 2.08 -20.86 16.11
CA ASP A 205 0.73 -21.38 16.27
C ASP A 205 0.62 -22.75 15.57
N PRO A 206 0.42 -23.86 16.31
CA PRO A 206 0.31 -25.18 15.71
C PRO A 206 -0.99 -25.41 14.93
N ARG A 207 -2.01 -24.56 15.11
CA ARG A 207 -3.35 -24.71 14.50
C ARG A 207 -3.39 -24.15 13.08
N PHE A 208 -2.82 -22.96 12.88
CA PHE A 208 -2.91 -22.21 11.62
C PHE A 208 -1.55 -21.95 10.97
N GLY A 209 -0.46 -22.04 11.74
CA GLY A 209 0.89 -21.78 11.25
C GLY A 209 1.27 -22.60 10.02
N PRO A 210 0.98 -23.92 9.96
CA PRO A 210 1.26 -24.73 8.77
C PRO A 210 0.62 -24.21 7.49
N ASP A 211 -0.55 -23.56 7.56
CA ASP A 211 -1.23 -23.03 6.37
C ASP A 211 -0.77 -21.60 6.01
N LEU A 212 -0.48 -20.77 7.03
CA LEU A 212 -0.13 -19.36 6.82
C LEU A 212 1.36 -19.11 6.59
N PHE A 213 2.25 -19.90 7.18
CA PHE A 213 3.71 -19.77 7.00
C PHE A 213 4.21 -20.61 5.80
N GLN A 214 3.49 -20.53 4.68
CA GLN A 214 3.92 -21.07 3.40
C GLN A 214 4.49 -19.95 2.55
N LEU A 215 5.62 -20.21 1.87
CA LEU A 215 6.32 -19.20 1.07
C LEU A 215 5.41 -18.60 0.01
N GLU A 216 4.60 -19.41 -0.67
CA GLU A 216 3.67 -18.97 -1.70
C GLU A 216 2.55 -18.09 -1.12
N VAL A 217 2.07 -18.38 0.10
CA VAL A 217 1.07 -17.54 0.79
C VAL A 217 1.69 -16.20 1.15
N TYR A 218 2.88 -16.21 1.76
CA TYR A 218 3.59 -15.00 2.14
C TYR A 218 3.95 -14.14 0.92
N GLY A 219 4.49 -14.75 -0.14
CA GLY A 219 4.79 -14.09 -1.39
C GLY A 219 3.55 -13.54 -2.11
N SER A 220 2.39 -14.17 -1.94
CA SER A 220 1.11 -13.65 -2.46
C SER A 220 0.60 -12.45 -1.68
N ILE A 221 0.86 -12.37 -0.36
CA ILE A 221 0.57 -11.18 0.46
C ILE A 221 1.44 -10.01 0.00
N VAL A 222 2.74 -10.24 -0.17
CA VAL A 222 3.66 -9.20 -0.66
C VAL A 222 3.24 -8.73 -2.05
N GLY A 223 2.98 -9.66 -2.97
CA GLY A 223 2.50 -9.33 -4.32
C GLY A 223 1.16 -8.59 -4.32
N MET A 224 0.29 -8.84 -3.33
CA MET A 224 -0.95 -8.09 -3.15
C MET A 224 -0.70 -6.63 -2.84
N PHE A 225 0.28 -6.28 -2.00
CA PHE A 225 0.58 -4.88 -1.73
C PHE A 225 1.24 -4.18 -2.92
N GLU A 226 2.17 -4.83 -3.61
CA GLU A 226 2.88 -4.26 -4.77
C GLU A 226 1.95 -3.91 -5.94
N LEU A 227 0.93 -4.73 -6.18
CA LEU A 227 0.11 -4.64 -7.40
C LEU A 227 -1.21 -3.91 -7.21
N ASN A 228 -1.50 -3.50 -5.98
CA ASN A 228 -2.77 -2.86 -5.61
C ASN A 228 -2.54 -1.57 -4.81
N ASN A 229 -1.29 -1.08 -4.75
CA ASN A 229 -0.96 0.14 -4.05
C ASN A 229 -1.59 1.37 -4.72
N MET A 230 -2.06 2.28 -3.87
CA MET A 230 -2.49 3.61 -4.28
C MET A 230 -1.60 4.62 -3.56
N GLY A 231 -0.97 5.50 -4.35
CA GLY A 231 -0.31 6.68 -3.82
C GLY A 231 -1.33 7.62 -3.20
N LEU A 232 -1.07 8.03 -1.96
CA LEU A 232 -1.82 9.03 -1.23
C LEU A 232 -0.90 10.20 -0.92
N SER A 233 -1.48 11.39 -0.90
CA SER A 233 -0.83 12.59 -0.44
C SER A 233 -1.76 13.24 0.58
N VAL A 234 -1.23 13.52 1.76
CA VAL A 234 -1.94 14.25 2.80
C VAL A 234 -1.18 15.53 3.11
N SER A 235 -1.90 16.57 3.52
CA SER A 235 -1.29 17.83 3.92
C SER A 235 -0.22 17.62 4.99
N SER A 236 0.77 18.52 5.01
CA SER A 236 1.82 18.45 6.02
C SER A 236 1.24 18.75 7.40
N PRO A 237 1.41 17.87 8.40
CA PRO A 237 1.01 18.19 9.77
C PRO A 237 1.82 19.37 10.33
N VAL A 238 2.99 19.66 9.76
CA VAL A 238 3.81 20.83 10.13
C VAL A 238 3.19 22.12 9.56
N GLU A 239 2.65 22.07 8.35
CA GLU A 239 1.88 23.18 7.77
C GLU A 239 0.63 23.49 8.58
N ASP A 240 -0.16 22.46 8.90
CA ASP A 240 -1.36 22.60 9.74
C ASP A 240 -1.03 23.24 11.09
N TYR A 241 0.11 22.88 11.70
CA TYR A 241 0.59 23.49 12.94
C TYR A 241 0.88 24.99 12.78
N PHE A 242 1.61 25.40 11.74
CA PHE A 242 1.96 26.80 11.53
C PHE A 242 0.75 27.65 11.13
N LEU A 243 -0.18 27.10 10.34
CA LEU A 243 -1.47 27.73 10.05
C LEU A 243 -2.27 27.95 11.35
N ALA A 244 -2.33 26.94 12.22
CA ALA A 244 -3.00 27.08 13.52
C ALA A 244 -2.36 28.16 14.39
N VAL A 245 -1.03 28.29 14.39
CA VAL A 245 -0.31 29.36 15.10
C VAL A 245 -0.64 30.74 14.50
N ASP A 246 -0.70 30.86 13.19
CA ASP A 246 -1.04 32.12 12.50
C ASP A 246 -2.48 32.57 12.79
N GLU A 247 -3.41 31.61 12.91
CA GLU A 247 -4.82 31.83 13.26
C GLU A 247 -5.06 32.18 14.74
N MET A 248 -4.07 32.00 15.63
CA MET A 248 -4.19 32.37 17.04
C MET A 248 -4.45 33.88 17.22
N GLU A 249 -5.24 34.22 18.25
CA GLU A 249 -5.44 35.60 18.66
C GLU A 249 -4.12 36.28 19.03
N GLU A 250 -3.97 37.55 18.66
CA GLU A 250 -2.80 38.34 19.00
C GLU A 250 -2.68 38.51 20.51
N GLY A 251 -1.60 37.99 21.10
CA GLY A 251 -1.43 37.97 22.54
C GLY A 251 -0.11 37.35 23.00
N THR A 252 0.03 37.23 24.32
CA THR A 252 1.23 36.67 24.95
C THR A 252 1.47 35.22 24.53
N GLU A 253 0.42 34.42 24.39
CA GLU A 253 0.51 33.01 24.04
C GLU A 253 1.07 32.79 22.63
N LYS A 254 0.48 33.45 21.61
CA LYS A 254 1.01 33.46 20.24
C LYS A 254 2.48 33.87 20.21
N ARG A 255 2.84 34.93 20.94
CA ARG A 255 4.23 35.43 20.99
C ARG A 255 5.22 34.41 21.56
N GLU A 256 4.85 33.70 22.63
CA GLU A 256 5.72 32.68 23.23
C GLU A 256 5.84 31.45 22.32
N VAL A 257 4.75 31.02 21.68
CA VAL A 257 4.77 29.92 20.70
C VAL A 257 5.64 30.28 19.50
N THR A 258 5.38 31.43 18.84
CA THR A 258 6.17 31.91 17.70
C THR A 258 7.65 32.04 18.03
N LYS A 259 8.01 32.49 19.25
CA LYS A 259 9.41 32.58 19.67
C LYS A 259 10.13 31.23 19.66
N VAL A 260 9.43 30.15 19.97
CA VAL A 260 9.97 28.78 19.96
C VAL A 260 9.98 28.20 18.54
N THR A 261 8.93 28.46 17.76
CA THR A 261 8.69 27.76 16.50
C THR A 261 9.24 28.49 15.27
N GLN A 262 9.41 29.81 15.31
CA GLN A 262 9.92 30.61 14.18
C GLN A 262 11.28 30.11 13.68
N PRO A 263 12.27 29.77 14.54
CA PRO A 263 13.53 29.23 14.05
C PRO A 263 13.38 27.90 13.31
N LEU A 264 12.36 27.10 13.64
CA LEU A 264 12.04 25.86 12.92
C LEU A 264 11.41 26.19 11.56
N LEU A 265 10.46 27.12 11.50
CA LEU A 265 9.86 27.58 10.25
C LEU A 265 10.91 28.16 9.29
N ASP A 266 11.78 29.02 9.81
CA ASP A 266 12.87 29.63 9.05
C ASP A 266 13.86 28.58 8.51
N ALA A 267 14.08 27.50 9.27
CA ALA A 267 14.96 26.41 8.85
C ALA A 267 14.30 25.48 7.80
N LEU A 268 12.98 25.31 7.86
CA LEU A 268 12.21 24.51 6.90
C LEU A 268 11.89 25.28 5.60
N ASP A 269 11.90 26.60 5.62
CA ASP A 269 11.59 27.49 4.47
C ASP A 269 10.25 27.14 3.81
N ALA A 270 10.23 26.64 2.57
CA ALA A 270 9.01 26.19 1.88
C ALA A 270 8.69 24.70 2.14
N GLU A 271 9.63 23.93 2.72
CA GLU A 271 9.50 22.48 2.88
C GLU A 271 8.47 22.11 3.96
N TYR A 272 8.13 23.01 4.89
CA TYR A 272 7.12 22.77 5.91
C TYR A 272 5.73 22.46 5.33
N ALA A 273 5.45 22.94 4.10
CA ALA A 273 4.23 22.70 3.35
C ALA A 273 4.33 21.50 2.38
N THR A 274 5.43 20.74 2.42
CA THR A 274 5.58 19.54 1.58
C THR A 274 4.58 18.48 2.04
N PRO A 275 3.65 18.04 1.18
CA PRO A 275 2.69 17.01 1.56
C PRO A 275 3.39 15.71 1.96
N CYS A 276 2.81 14.99 2.92
CA CYS A 276 3.27 13.66 3.27
C CYS A 276 2.77 12.67 2.22
N GLU A 277 3.69 12.00 1.53
CA GLU A 277 3.37 10.93 0.61
C GLU A 277 3.26 9.59 1.35
N ALA A 278 2.25 8.81 1.00
CA ALA A 278 2.00 7.51 1.59
C ALA A 278 1.50 6.53 0.52
N THR A 279 1.53 5.25 0.85
CA THR A 279 0.91 4.20 0.04
C THR A 279 -0.19 3.53 0.86
N ALA A 280 -1.33 3.27 0.23
CA ALA A 280 -2.44 2.55 0.86
C ALA A 280 -2.89 1.36 0.02
N PHE A 281 -3.37 0.34 0.73
CA PHE A 281 -4.15 -0.75 0.16
C PHE A 281 -5.63 -0.54 0.48
N LEU A 282 -6.44 -0.35 -0.57
CA LEU A 282 -7.85 -0.01 -0.47
C LEU A 282 -8.68 -1.08 -1.18
N ALA A 283 -9.02 -2.14 -0.45
CA ALA A 283 -9.62 -3.37 -0.98
C ALA A 283 -10.72 -3.18 -2.05
N LEU A 284 -11.64 -2.24 -1.84
CA LEU A 284 -12.72 -1.94 -2.80
C LEU A 284 -12.22 -1.21 -4.03
N GLN A 285 -11.33 -0.22 -3.86
CA GLN A 285 -10.72 0.50 -4.97
C GLN A 285 -9.85 -0.42 -5.82
N SER A 286 -9.13 -1.36 -5.20
CA SER A 286 -8.30 -2.34 -5.90
C SER A 286 -9.10 -3.28 -6.82
N CYS A 287 -10.44 -3.28 -6.73
CA CYS A 287 -11.32 -4.01 -7.64
C CYS A 287 -11.71 -3.21 -8.90
N ILE A 288 -11.38 -1.91 -8.98
CA ILE A 288 -11.79 -1.02 -10.07
C ILE A 288 -10.76 -1.08 -11.19
N ASN A 289 -11.15 -1.58 -12.36
CA ASN A 289 -10.25 -1.77 -13.48
C ASN A 289 -9.79 -0.46 -14.14
N HIS A 290 -8.73 -0.58 -14.92
CA HIS A 290 -8.16 0.50 -15.71
C HIS A 290 -8.93 0.81 -17.01
N SER A 291 -9.04 2.09 -17.36
CA SER A 291 -9.29 2.57 -18.72
C SER A 291 -8.42 3.80 -19.03
N CYS A 292 -7.93 3.94 -20.27
CA CYS A 292 -7.26 5.17 -20.72
C CYS A 292 -8.25 6.31 -21.06
N ASP A 293 -9.55 6.01 -20.92
CA ASP A 293 -10.68 6.93 -20.98
C ASP A 293 -11.63 6.53 -19.83
N PRO A 294 -11.26 6.83 -18.58
CA PRO A 294 -11.98 6.37 -17.40
C PRO A 294 -13.30 7.14 -17.23
N ASN A 295 -14.27 6.54 -16.55
CA ASN A 295 -15.52 7.22 -16.17
C ASN A 295 -15.50 7.75 -14.72
N CYS A 296 -14.49 7.38 -13.94
CA CYS A 296 -14.28 7.86 -12.58
C CYS A 296 -12.85 8.38 -12.36
N THR A 297 -12.68 9.14 -11.28
CA THR A 297 -11.37 9.50 -10.69
C THR A 297 -11.36 9.16 -9.21
N ALA A 298 -10.18 8.96 -8.65
CA ALA A 298 -9.98 8.88 -7.21
C ALA A 298 -9.50 10.24 -6.68
N ALA A 299 -10.01 10.66 -5.54
CA ALA A 299 -9.57 11.83 -4.80
C ALA A 299 -9.32 11.46 -3.34
N CYS A 300 -8.28 12.06 -2.75
CA CYS A 300 -7.99 12.00 -1.32
C CYS A 300 -8.01 13.45 -0.83
N ASP A 301 -9.21 13.98 -0.60
CA ASP A 301 -9.46 15.42 -0.40
C ASP A 301 -9.76 15.79 1.06
N THR A 302 -9.90 14.81 1.94
CA THR A 302 -10.49 15.00 3.28
C THR A 302 -9.52 14.86 4.46
N GLY A 303 -8.24 14.55 4.22
CA GLY A 303 -7.23 14.38 5.29
C GLY A 303 -7.50 13.23 6.27
N ASP A 304 -8.63 12.53 6.14
CA ASP A 304 -9.15 11.48 7.03
C ASP A 304 -8.77 10.06 6.56
N ARG A 305 -7.77 9.95 5.67
CA ARG A 305 -7.34 8.69 5.03
C ARG A 305 -8.44 7.98 4.23
N THR A 306 -9.50 8.71 3.84
CA THR A 306 -10.55 8.23 2.94
C THR A 306 -10.19 8.53 1.49
N VAL A 307 -10.45 7.57 0.60
CA VAL A 307 -10.41 7.80 -0.85
C VAL A 307 -11.82 7.79 -1.40
N THR A 308 -12.16 8.87 -2.09
CA THR A 308 -13.45 9.06 -2.74
C THR A 308 -13.31 8.78 -4.22
N VAL A 309 -14.14 7.86 -4.73
CA VAL A 309 -14.26 7.61 -6.18
C VAL A 309 -15.39 8.46 -6.74
N LEU A 310 -15.04 9.41 -7.59
CA LEU A 310 -15.95 10.40 -8.16
C LEU A 310 -16.22 10.09 -9.63
N ALA A 311 -17.48 10.04 -10.02
CA ALA A 311 -17.87 9.94 -11.43
C ALA A 311 -17.53 11.24 -12.17
N GLN A 312 -16.89 11.12 -13.34
CA GLN A 312 -16.57 12.25 -14.22
C GLN A 312 -17.66 12.53 -15.26
N ARG A 313 -18.61 11.61 -15.40
CA ARG A 313 -19.76 11.68 -16.29
C ARG A 313 -20.87 10.77 -15.78
N ASP A 314 -22.05 10.87 -16.38
CA ASP A 314 -23.13 9.91 -16.12
C ASP A 314 -22.70 8.48 -16.50
N ILE A 315 -23.00 7.53 -15.62
CA ILE A 315 -22.68 6.10 -15.77
C ILE A 315 -23.98 5.30 -15.77
N PRO A 316 -24.42 4.77 -16.93
CA PRO A 316 -25.60 3.91 -17.02
C PRO A 316 -25.48 2.62 -16.19
N ALA A 317 -26.61 2.09 -15.75
CA ALA A 317 -26.65 0.82 -15.05
C ALA A 317 -26.06 -0.32 -15.90
N GLY A 318 -25.13 -1.08 -15.33
CA GLY A 318 -24.42 -2.17 -15.99
C GLY A 318 -23.14 -1.76 -16.73
N GLU A 319 -22.82 -0.46 -16.82
CA GLU A 319 -21.49 -0.02 -17.27
C GLU A 319 -20.47 -0.24 -16.14
N GLU A 320 -19.28 -0.72 -16.49
CA GLU A 320 -18.17 -0.94 -15.55
C GLU A 320 -17.58 0.40 -15.07
N ILE A 321 -17.35 0.52 -13.77
CA ILE A 321 -16.61 1.65 -13.18
C ILE A 321 -15.12 1.45 -13.47
N THR A 322 -14.45 2.49 -13.96
CA THR A 322 -13.04 2.45 -14.33
C THR A 322 -12.28 3.68 -13.86
N LEU A 323 -11.03 3.47 -13.46
CA LEU A 323 -10.04 4.51 -13.12
C LEU A 323 -8.90 4.52 -14.14
N SER A 324 -8.07 5.55 -14.13
CA SER A 324 -6.75 5.45 -14.78
C SER A 324 -5.70 5.04 -13.75
N TYR A 325 -4.76 4.19 -14.15
CA TYR A 325 -3.62 3.76 -13.34
C TYR A 325 -2.34 4.51 -13.73
N ILE A 326 -2.41 5.29 -14.80
CA ILE A 326 -1.28 5.90 -15.50
C ILE A 326 -1.68 7.31 -15.95
N ASP A 327 -0.70 8.08 -16.44
CA ASP A 327 -1.00 9.35 -17.08
C ASP A 327 -1.65 9.12 -18.46
N VAL A 328 -2.93 9.51 -18.58
CA VAL A 328 -3.70 9.39 -19.83
C VAL A 328 -3.31 10.43 -20.88
N SER A 329 -2.50 11.43 -20.52
CA SER A 329 -1.96 12.44 -21.43
C SER A 329 -0.91 11.84 -22.40
N LEU A 330 -0.26 10.76 -21.98
CA LEU A 330 0.81 10.11 -22.73
C LEU A 330 0.33 9.51 -24.06
N PRO A 331 1.20 9.39 -25.08
CA PRO A 331 0.90 8.71 -26.33
C PRO A 331 0.56 7.21 -26.15
N TYR A 332 -0.20 6.64 -27.09
CA TYR A 332 -0.64 5.24 -27.08
C TYR A 332 0.44 4.24 -26.65
N LYS A 333 1.63 4.33 -27.23
CA LYS A 333 2.72 3.37 -27.00
C LYS A 333 3.30 3.48 -25.59
N GLU A 334 3.40 4.70 -25.07
CA GLU A 334 3.92 4.97 -23.73
C GLU A 334 2.91 4.51 -22.67
N ARG A 335 1.62 4.80 -22.87
CA ARG A 335 0.55 4.25 -22.01
C ARG A 335 0.56 2.72 -21.96
N GLN A 336 0.69 2.07 -23.12
CA GLN A 336 0.80 0.60 -23.18
C GLN A 336 2.13 0.09 -22.60
N SER A 337 3.14 0.94 -22.48
CA SER A 337 4.41 0.62 -21.84
C SER A 337 4.27 0.60 -20.33
N GLU A 338 3.75 1.68 -19.74
CA GLU A 338 3.50 1.78 -18.30
C GLU A 338 2.52 0.72 -17.80
N LEU A 339 1.50 0.38 -18.61
CA LEU A 339 0.54 -0.65 -18.25
C LEU A 339 1.12 -2.08 -18.26
N ARG A 340 2.31 -2.30 -18.84
CA ARG A 340 2.99 -3.61 -18.75
C ARG A 340 3.38 -3.94 -17.32
N ASP A 341 3.65 -2.94 -16.49
CA ASP A 341 4.04 -3.12 -15.09
C ASP A 341 2.88 -3.70 -14.27
N TYR A 342 1.65 -3.47 -14.72
CA TYR A 342 0.43 -4.06 -14.17
C TYR A 342 0.09 -5.44 -14.79
N GLY A 343 0.91 -5.94 -15.71
CA GLY A 343 0.79 -7.29 -16.29
C GLY A 343 -0.34 -7.46 -17.31
N PHE A 344 -0.88 -6.39 -17.91
CA PHE A 344 -1.94 -6.49 -18.92
C PHE A 344 -1.78 -5.54 -20.11
N VAL A 345 -2.56 -5.79 -21.17
CA VAL A 345 -2.63 -4.94 -22.36
C VAL A 345 -3.99 -4.26 -22.39
N CYS A 346 -4.02 -2.93 -22.26
CA CYS A 346 -5.29 -2.20 -22.24
C CYS A 346 -5.97 -2.23 -23.62
N ARG A 347 -7.26 -2.59 -23.61
CA ARG A 347 -8.13 -2.69 -24.79
C ARG A 347 -9.36 -1.80 -24.69
N CYS A 348 -9.28 -0.71 -23.92
CA CYS A 348 -10.34 0.29 -23.88
C CYS A 348 -10.62 0.89 -25.27
N VAL A 349 -11.76 1.56 -25.42
CA VAL A 349 -12.22 2.15 -26.68
C VAL A 349 -11.15 3.04 -27.32
N ARG A 350 -10.52 3.92 -26.53
CA ARG A 350 -9.42 4.80 -26.99
C ARG A 350 -8.24 4.01 -27.52
N CYS A 351 -7.76 3.01 -26.78
CA CYS A 351 -6.62 2.19 -27.19
C CYS A 351 -6.90 1.36 -28.44
N LEU A 352 -8.12 0.84 -28.62
CA LEU A 352 -8.51 0.11 -29.82
C LEU A 352 -8.51 1.01 -31.06
N ALA A 353 -9.03 2.23 -30.94
CA ALA A 353 -9.04 3.22 -32.00
C ALA A 353 -7.61 3.63 -32.41
N GLU A 354 -6.78 4.04 -31.44
CA GLU A 354 -5.39 4.46 -31.69
C GLU A 354 -4.55 3.30 -32.29
N ALA A 355 -4.76 2.06 -31.84
CA ALA A 355 -4.11 0.88 -32.42
C ALA A 355 -4.55 0.62 -33.88
N ALA A 356 -5.83 0.85 -34.20
CA ALA A 356 -6.33 0.74 -35.58
C ALA A 356 -5.71 1.81 -36.48
N GLU A 357 -5.61 3.05 -36.01
CA GLU A 357 -4.95 4.13 -36.75
C GLU A 357 -3.47 3.82 -37.03
N ALA A 358 -2.74 3.37 -36.01
CA ALA A 358 -1.33 3.01 -36.16
C ALA A 358 -1.12 1.90 -37.21
N ARG A 359 -2.02 0.91 -37.26
CA ARG A 359 -2.02 -0.15 -38.28
C ARG A 359 -2.34 0.40 -39.68
N GLY A 360 -3.28 1.33 -39.78
CA GLY A 360 -3.61 2.03 -41.04
C GLY A 360 -2.43 2.79 -41.62
N ARG A 361 -1.72 3.57 -40.78
CA ARG A 361 -0.52 4.33 -41.16
C ARG A 361 0.60 3.41 -41.68
N ARG A 362 0.86 2.28 -41.02
CA ARG A 362 1.84 1.27 -41.46
C ARG A 362 1.49 0.66 -42.83
N LYS A 363 0.22 0.32 -43.06
CA LYS A 363 -0.24 -0.21 -44.36
C LYS A 363 -0.16 0.84 -45.48
N GLY A 364 -0.41 2.11 -45.17
CA GLY A 364 -0.22 3.22 -46.10
C GLY A 364 1.24 3.44 -46.48
N ALA A 365 2.14 3.46 -45.49
CA ALA A 365 3.58 3.59 -45.71
C ALA A 365 4.16 2.43 -46.54
N ALA A 366 3.75 1.18 -46.27
CA ALA A 366 4.17 0.01 -47.03
C ALA A 366 3.71 0.02 -48.50
N ARG A 367 2.57 0.66 -48.80
CA ARG A 367 2.05 0.82 -50.18
C ARG A 367 2.72 1.98 -50.95
N GLY A 368 3.30 2.94 -50.25
CA GLY A 368 4.03 4.08 -50.84
C GLY A 368 5.44 3.74 -51.36
N VAL A 369 6.00 2.59 -50.98
CA VAL A 369 7.30 2.11 -51.47
C VAL A 369 7.10 1.29 -52.76
N LYS A 370 6.82 1.95 -53.89
CA LYS A 370 6.90 1.34 -55.23
C LYS A 370 8.06 1.95 -56.02
N VAL A 371 9.18 1.21 -55.99
CA VAL A 371 10.23 1.04 -57.01
C VAL A 371 10.45 2.22 -57.97
N GLY A 372 11.44 3.05 -57.66
CA GLY A 372 12.12 3.85 -58.68
C GLY A 372 12.78 2.92 -59.70
N ARG A 373 12.26 2.91 -60.93
CA ARG A 373 12.86 2.25 -62.10
C ARG A 373 14.31 2.73 -62.24
N ARG A 374 15.28 1.82 -62.12
CA ARG A 374 16.62 2.03 -62.65
C ARG A 374 16.49 2.17 -64.17
N ARG A 375 16.93 3.32 -64.69
CA ARG A 375 17.14 3.54 -66.12
C ARG A 375 18.52 3.04 -66.53
#